data_AF-A0A067BDX6-F1
#
_entry.id   AF-A0A067BDX6-F1
#
_cell.length_a   1.000
_cell.length_b   1.000
_cell.length_c   1.000
_cell.angle_alpha   90.00
_cell.angle_beta   90.00
_cell.angle_gamma   90.00
#
_symmetry.space_group_name_H-M   'P 1'
#
loop_
_entity.id
_entity.type
_entity.pdbx_description
1 polymer ?
#
loop_
_entity_poly.entity_id
_entity_poly.type
_entity_poly.pdbx_seq_one_letter_code
_entity_poly.pdbx_strand_id
1 'polypeptide(L)'
;IDEATVAAWTNLNSLLIEQSQLRSVPASFRELTLLGGLSLFGNNISELPAHTLGALSSLTTLNLAQNPHLESVPDDVNQANLEWMLDLFLENTSVATWSPTAFGPSTNVYMSGTPYCTVAATEPACHPSAYDGSYRFGIMARQFD
;
A
#
# COMPACT_ATOMS: atom_id res chain seq x y z
N ILE A 1 9.82 -13.60 10.36
CA ILE A 1 10.60 -12.44 10.85
C ILE A 1 9.94 -11.96 12.14
N ASP A 2 10.70 -11.71 13.21
CA ASP A 2 10.15 -11.33 14.52
C ASP A 2 10.35 -9.85 14.85
N GLU A 3 9.66 -9.40 15.90
CA GLU A 3 9.63 -8.00 16.34
C GLU A 3 11.02 -7.44 16.70
N ALA A 4 11.79 -8.21 17.46
CA ALA A 4 13.09 -7.76 17.97
C ALA A 4 14.10 -7.61 16.84
N THR A 5 14.06 -8.51 15.86
CA THR A 5 14.93 -8.47 14.69
C THR A 5 14.68 -7.22 13.85
N VAL A 6 13.41 -6.91 13.56
CA VAL A 6 13.05 -5.74 12.73
C VAL A 6 13.35 -4.43 13.45
N ALA A 7 13.05 -4.35 14.75
CA ALA A 7 13.32 -3.15 15.54
C ALA A 7 14.81 -2.76 15.56
N ALA A 8 15.73 -3.70 15.27
CA ALA A 8 17.16 -3.44 15.18
C ALA A 8 17.60 -2.87 13.82
N TRP A 9 16.74 -2.88 12.79
CA TRP A 9 17.07 -2.45 11.42
C TRP A 9 16.86 -0.95 11.19
N THR A 10 17.25 -0.12 12.17
CA THR A 10 16.92 1.32 12.21
C THR A 10 17.52 2.15 11.07
N ASN A 11 18.55 1.64 10.38
CA ASN A 11 19.19 2.31 9.25
C ASN A 11 18.84 1.71 7.88
N LEU A 12 17.84 0.82 7.84
CA LEU A 12 17.48 0.12 6.61
C LEU A 12 16.78 1.07 5.64
N ASN A 13 17.30 1.17 4.42
CA ASN A 13 16.70 1.99 3.36
C ASN A 13 15.85 1.19 2.37
N SER A 14 16.17 -0.10 2.17
CA SER A 14 15.37 -0.98 1.32
C SER A 14 15.18 -2.34 1.97
N LEU A 15 13.94 -2.83 1.95
CA LEU A 15 13.56 -4.13 2.48
C LEU A 15 12.75 -4.89 1.42
N LEU A 16 13.29 -6.04 1.00
CA LEU A 16 12.65 -6.93 0.04
C LEU A 16 12.37 -8.26 0.72
N ILE A 17 11.09 -8.57 0.93
CA ILE A 17 10.66 -9.88 1.42
C ILE A 17 9.61 -10.40 0.45
N GLU A 18 10.07 -11.10 -0.58
CA GLU A 18 9.22 -11.53 -1.69
C GLU A 18 8.99 -13.04 -1.64
N GLN A 19 7.84 -13.50 -2.10
CA GLN A 19 7.54 -14.92 -2.31
C GLN A 19 7.80 -15.82 -1.08
N SER A 20 7.65 -15.25 0.11
CA SER A 20 8.05 -15.87 1.38
C SER A 20 6.86 -16.42 2.17
N GLN A 21 5.66 -16.46 1.56
CA GLN A 21 4.43 -16.96 2.19
C GLN A 21 4.07 -16.22 3.49
N LEU A 22 4.50 -14.96 3.65
CA LEU A 22 4.16 -14.15 4.82
C LEU A 22 2.65 -13.92 4.88
N ARG A 23 2.07 -14.10 6.07
CA ARG A 23 0.66 -13.78 6.33
C ARG A 23 0.46 -12.41 6.98
N SER A 24 1.50 -11.91 7.63
CA SER A 24 1.55 -10.61 8.26
C SER A 24 3.01 -10.14 8.37
N VAL A 25 3.17 -8.87 8.71
CA VAL A 25 4.46 -8.29 9.11
C VAL A 25 4.39 -7.88 10.59
N PRO A 26 5.50 -7.91 11.33
CA PRO A 26 5.55 -7.48 12.72
C PRO A 26 5.31 -5.96 12.85
N ALA A 27 4.73 -5.53 13.98
CA ALA A 27 4.36 -4.13 14.21
C ALA A 27 5.58 -3.20 14.27
N SER A 28 6.75 -3.74 14.61
CA SER A 28 8.08 -3.10 14.54
C SER A 28 8.46 -2.58 13.16
N PHE A 29 7.76 -2.93 12.08
CA PHE A 29 7.96 -2.28 10.77
C PHE A 29 7.81 -0.77 10.86
N ARG A 30 6.97 -0.25 11.77
CA ARG A 30 6.82 1.19 12.01
C ARG A 30 8.12 1.90 12.45
N GLU A 31 9.10 1.16 12.97
CA GLU A 31 10.37 1.71 13.45
C GLU A 31 11.36 1.95 12.29
N LEU A 32 11.07 1.45 11.08
CA LEU A 32 11.91 1.58 9.88
C LEU A 32 11.74 2.96 9.20
N THR A 33 11.88 4.04 9.97
CA THR A 33 11.54 5.41 9.53
C THR A 33 12.39 5.93 8.36
N LEU A 34 13.55 5.32 8.11
CA LEU A 34 14.48 5.62 6.99
C LEU A 34 14.24 4.76 5.74
N LEU A 35 13.25 3.86 5.77
CA LEU A 35 12.96 2.96 4.67
C LEU A 35 12.39 3.74 3.48
N GLY A 36 13.10 3.73 2.36
CA GLY A 36 12.68 4.32 1.09
C GLY A 36 11.94 3.35 0.18
N GLY A 37 12.29 2.05 0.24
CA GLY A 37 11.65 1.02 -0.57
C GLY A 37 11.24 -0.20 0.24
N LEU A 38 9.97 -0.58 0.15
CA LEU A 38 9.44 -1.81 0.75
C LEU A 38 8.79 -2.68 -0.32
N SER A 39 9.28 -3.89 -0.52
CA SER A 39 8.62 -4.92 -1.31
C SER A 39 8.20 -6.10 -0.44
N LEU A 40 6.91 -6.37 -0.45
CA LEU A 40 6.27 -7.56 0.12
C LEU A 40 5.58 -8.38 -0.97
N PHE A 41 6.09 -8.29 -2.20
CA PHE A 41 5.53 -8.91 -3.39
C PHE A 41 5.34 -10.43 -3.23
N GLY A 42 4.21 -10.95 -3.70
CA GLY A 42 3.99 -12.40 -3.82
C GLY A 42 3.90 -13.13 -2.48
N ASN A 43 3.39 -12.45 -1.44
CA ASN A 43 3.13 -13.08 -0.15
C ASN A 43 1.62 -13.40 0.00
N ASN A 44 1.21 -13.71 1.22
CA ASN A 44 -0.16 -14.06 1.59
C ASN A 44 -0.69 -13.10 2.67
N ILE A 45 -0.24 -11.84 2.62
CA ILE A 45 -0.55 -10.82 3.62
C ILE A 45 -2.03 -10.46 3.51
N SER A 46 -2.73 -10.49 4.63
CA SER A 46 -4.14 -10.07 4.70
C SER A 46 -4.32 -8.61 5.12
N GLU A 47 -3.39 -8.11 5.94
CA GLU A 47 -3.39 -6.74 6.45
C GLU A 47 -1.97 -6.31 6.81
N LEU A 48 -1.73 -5.01 6.79
CA LEU A 48 -0.56 -4.40 7.43
C LEU A 48 -0.98 -3.93 8.84
N PRO A 49 -0.09 -4.02 9.85
CA PRO A 49 -0.40 -3.50 11.17
C PRO A 49 -0.73 -2.01 11.11
N ALA A 50 -1.71 -1.58 11.90
CA ALA A 50 -2.01 -0.16 12.07
C ALA A 50 -0.75 0.63 12.44
N HIS A 51 -0.65 1.86 11.94
CA HIS A 51 0.44 2.81 12.17
C HIS A 51 1.75 2.44 11.48
N THR A 52 1.79 1.36 10.71
CA THR A 52 2.98 0.99 9.94
C THR A 52 3.26 2.03 8.86
N LEU A 53 2.35 2.21 7.89
CA LEU A 53 2.59 3.10 6.76
C LEU A 53 2.70 4.56 7.18
N GLY A 54 1.92 4.99 8.17
CA GLY A 54 2.01 6.33 8.73
C GLY A 54 3.37 6.65 9.36
N ALA A 55 4.13 5.66 9.84
CA ALA A 55 5.44 5.88 10.44
C ALA A 55 6.60 5.85 9.44
N LEU A 56 6.42 5.24 8.26
CA LEU A 56 7.44 5.11 7.22
C LEU A 56 7.59 6.39 6.40
N SER A 57 7.93 7.51 7.06
CA SER A 57 7.97 8.86 6.47
C SER A 57 8.93 9.05 5.29
N SER A 58 9.89 8.15 5.09
CA SER A 58 10.84 8.19 3.98
C SER A 58 10.41 7.33 2.78
N LEU A 59 9.30 6.60 2.88
CA LEU A 59 8.91 5.58 1.90
C LEU A 59 8.47 6.22 0.58
N THR A 60 9.20 5.91 -0.49
CA THR A 60 8.89 6.35 -1.85
C THR A 60 8.26 5.25 -2.70
N THR A 61 8.52 3.99 -2.36
CA THR A 61 8.03 2.84 -3.14
C THR A 61 7.50 1.76 -2.21
N LEU A 62 6.25 1.37 -2.43
CA LEU A 62 5.59 0.28 -1.73
C LEU A 62 5.04 -0.73 -2.72
N ASN A 63 5.55 -1.96 -2.67
CA ASN A 63 5.06 -3.07 -3.48
C ASN A 63 4.35 -4.12 -2.62
N LEU A 64 3.03 -4.17 -2.75
CA LEU A 64 2.14 -5.16 -2.13
C LEU A 64 1.49 -6.07 -3.18
N ALA A 65 1.92 -6.00 -4.44
CA ALA A 65 1.32 -6.80 -5.50
C ALA A 65 1.44 -8.30 -5.21
N GLN A 66 0.51 -9.08 -5.75
CA GLN A 66 0.41 -10.52 -5.53
C GLN A 66 0.23 -10.88 -4.04
N ASN A 67 -0.57 -10.10 -3.30
CA ASN A 67 -1.10 -10.46 -1.99
C ASN A 67 -2.63 -10.61 -2.09
N PRO A 68 -3.14 -11.79 -2.51
CA PRO A 68 -4.55 -11.95 -2.89
C PRO A 68 -5.53 -11.80 -1.72
N HIS A 69 -5.04 -11.85 -0.47
CA HIS A 69 -5.87 -11.69 0.74
C HIS A 69 -5.82 -10.28 1.33
N LEU A 70 -5.04 -9.37 0.75
CA LEU A 70 -4.94 -8.00 1.24
C LEU A 70 -6.22 -7.26 0.87
N GLU A 71 -7.05 -6.93 1.85
CA GLU A 71 -8.39 -6.33 1.66
C GLU A 71 -8.40 -4.80 1.83
N SER A 72 -7.41 -4.26 2.54
CA SER A 72 -7.27 -2.83 2.76
C SER A 72 -5.80 -2.42 2.83
N VAL A 73 -5.55 -1.16 2.55
CA VAL A 73 -4.29 -0.49 2.86
C VAL A 73 -4.57 0.49 3.99
N PRO A 74 -3.76 0.53 5.08
CA PRO A 74 -4.01 1.41 6.21
C PRO A 74 -4.29 2.86 5.78
N ASP A 75 -5.39 3.41 6.29
CA ASP A 75 -5.90 4.76 6.01
C ASP A 75 -5.32 5.82 6.97
N ASP A 76 -4.52 5.37 7.93
CA ASP A 76 -3.82 6.20 8.91
C ASP A 76 -2.56 6.88 8.38
N VAL A 77 -2.31 6.73 7.07
CA VAL A 77 -1.40 7.58 6.33
C VAL A 77 -2.03 8.97 6.25
N ASN A 78 -1.50 9.91 7.04
CA ASN A 78 -1.82 11.31 6.82
C ASN A 78 -1.06 11.82 5.57
N GLN A 79 -1.64 12.78 4.87
CA GLN A 79 -1.06 13.34 3.64
C GLN A 79 0.33 13.96 3.86
N ALA A 80 0.69 14.30 5.10
CA ALA A 80 1.99 14.87 5.45
C ALA A 80 3.12 13.83 5.51
N ASN A 81 2.80 12.54 5.70
CA ASN A 81 3.80 11.50 5.95
C ASN A 81 4.23 10.76 4.67
N LEU A 82 3.39 10.69 3.63
CA LEU A 82 3.70 10.05 2.35
C LEU A 82 3.50 10.98 1.14
N GLU A 83 3.62 12.30 1.32
CA GLU A 83 3.61 13.28 0.22
C GLU A 83 4.62 12.93 -0.88
N TRP A 84 5.73 12.30 -0.49
CA TRP A 84 6.85 11.90 -1.33
C TRP A 84 6.70 10.53 -1.98
N MET A 85 5.60 9.80 -1.72
CA MET A 85 5.45 8.46 -2.28
C MET A 85 5.27 8.53 -3.79
N LEU A 86 6.11 7.79 -4.50
CA LEU A 86 6.19 7.80 -5.96
C LEU A 86 5.36 6.67 -6.55
N ASP A 87 5.51 5.45 -6.02
CA ASP A 87 4.93 4.26 -6.63
C ASP A 87 4.32 3.33 -5.58
N LEU A 88 3.05 2.98 -5.81
CA LEU A 88 2.29 2.01 -5.04
C LEU A 88 1.81 0.88 -5.95
N PHE A 89 2.29 -0.33 -5.73
CA PHE A 89 1.88 -1.52 -6.46
C PHE A 89 0.91 -2.34 -5.63
N LEU A 90 -0.33 -2.42 -6.10
CA LEU A 90 -1.44 -3.19 -5.52
C LEU A 90 -1.95 -4.25 -6.49
N GLU A 91 -1.24 -4.55 -7.57
CA GLU A 91 -1.70 -5.49 -8.60
C GLU A 91 -2.01 -6.87 -8.03
N ASN A 92 -3.12 -7.47 -8.45
CA ASN A 92 -3.59 -8.78 -7.98
C ASN A 92 -3.67 -8.86 -6.44
N THR A 93 -4.28 -7.85 -5.83
CA THR A 93 -4.71 -7.86 -4.43
C THR A 93 -6.24 -7.88 -4.35
N SER A 94 -6.80 -7.88 -3.14
CA SER A 94 -8.25 -7.76 -2.92
C SER A 94 -8.61 -6.41 -2.28
N VAL A 95 -7.75 -5.40 -2.43
CA VAL A 95 -7.91 -4.10 -1.76
C VAL A 95 -9.19 -3.44 -2.26
N ALA A 96 -10.22 -3.45 -1.41
CA ALA A 96 -11.52 -2.85 -1.69
C ALA A 96 -11.62 -1.42 -1.14
N THR A 97 -10.89 -1.14 -0.06
CA THR A 97 -10.93 0.14 0.64
C THR A 97 -9.52 0.71 0.77
N TRP A 98 -9.38 1.96 0.35
CA TRP A 98 -8.17 2.75 0.47
C TRP A 98 -8.52 4.23 0.33
N SER A 99 -7.68 5.11 0.86
CA SER A 99 -7.88 6.56 0.78
C SER A 99 -6.89 7.17 -0.22
N PRO A 100 -7.36 7.57 -1.42
CA PRO A 100 -6.59 8.31 -2.42
C PRO A 100 -5.82 9.51 -1.89
N THR A 101 -6.39 10.20 -0.90
CA THR A 101 -5.80 11.38 -0.27
C THR A 101 -4.76 11.04 0.79
N ALA A 102 -4.70 9.78 1.22
CA ALA A 102 -3.71 9.31 2.18
C ALA A 102 -2.32 9.29 1.53
N PHE A 103 -2.25 9.05 0.22
CA PHE A 103 -1.02 9.11 -0.56
C PHE A 103 -0.87 10.47 -1.26
N GLY A 104 0.39 10.86 -1.54
CA GLY A 104 0.68 12.11 -2.24
C GLY A 104 -0.05 12.20 -3.59
N PRO A 105 -0.44 13.41 -4.04
CA PRO A 105 -1.13 13.59 -5.32
C PRO A 105 -0.31 13.13 -6.54
N SER A 106 1.00 12.98 -6.38
CA SER A 106 1.93 12.52 -7.41
C SER A 106 2.17 11.01 -7.42
N THR A 107 1.59 10.27 -6.49
CA THR A 107 1.77 8.81 -6.40
C THR A 107 1.16 8.11 -7.60
N ASN A 108 1.96 7.31 -8.33
CA ASN A 108 1.47 6.38 -9.31
C ASN A 108 0.94 5.13 -8.59
N VAL A 109 -0.29 4.72 -8.91
CA VAL A 109 -0.89 3.51 -8.33
C VAL A 109 -1.10 2.47 -9.43
N TYR A 110 -0.53 1.28 -9.25
CA TYR A 110 -0.64 0.15 -10.15
C TYR A 110 -1.59 -0.89 -9.53
N MET A 111 -2.71 -1.20 -10.20
CA MET A 111 -3.76 -2.06 -9.63
C MET A 111 -4.39 -3.00 -10.64
N SER A 112 -3.65 -3.36 -11.69
CA SER A 112 -4.05 -4.41 -12.64
C SER A 112 -4.36 -5.71 -11.88
N GLY A 113 -5.47 -6.37 -12.20
CA GLY A 113 -5.89 -7.59 -11.50
C GLY A 113 -6.57 -7.36 -10.14
N THR A 114 -6.66 -6.13 -9.64
CA THR A 114 -7.26 -5.80 -8.33
C THR A 114 -8.67 -5.25 -8.52
N PRO A 115 -9.69 -5.82 -7.86
CA PRO A 115 -11.05 -5.30 -7.95
C PRO A 115 -11.13 -3.94 -7.25
N TYR A 116 -11.64 -2.92 -7.95
CA TYR A 116 -11.89 -1.59 -7.37
C TYR A 116 -13.23 -1.05 -7.85
N CYS A 117 -13.90 -0.29 -7.00
CA CYS A 117 -15.12 0.44 -7.38
C CYS A 117 -14.83 1.93 -7.49
N THR A 118 -15.21 2.52 -8.62
CA THR A 118 -15.21 3.98 -8.81
C THR A 118 -16.57 4.53 -8.41
N VAL A 119 -16.57 5.72 -7.82
CA VAL A 119 -17.75 6.57 -7.65
C VAL A 119 -17.43 7.91 -8.29
N ALA A 120 -17.39 7.94 -9.63
CA ALA A 120 -17.50 9.21 -10.33
C ALA A 120 -18.91 9.78 -10.06
N ALA A 121 -19.02 11.10 -9.84
CA ALA A 121 -20.30 11.76 -9.56
C ALA A 121 -21.39 11.52 -10.63
N THR A 122 -21.01 11.02 -11.81
CA THR A 122 -21.90 10.75 -12.94
C THR A 122 -22.17 9.27 -13.18
N GLU A 123 -21.32 8.33 -12.73
CA GLU A 123 -21.56 6.88 -12.81
C GLU A 123 -20.70 6.11 -11.76
N PRO A 124 -21.32 5.51 -10.73
CA PRO A 124 -20.66 4.50 -9.90
C PRO A 124 -20.45 3.22 -10.70
N ALA A 125 -19.20 2.79 -10.87
CA ALA A 125 -18.88 1.54 -11.56
C ALA A 125 -17.86 0.72 -10.76
N CYS A 126 -18.29 -0.46 -10.32
CA CYS A 126 -17.35 -1.49 -9.89
C CYS A 126 -16.67 -2.07 -11.12
N HIS A 127 -15.39 -1.76 -11.28
CA HIS A 127 -14.61 -2.31 -12.38
C HIS A 127 -14.09 -3.68 -11.94
N PRO A 128 -14.46 -4.77 -12.63
CA PRO A 128 -13.76 -6.03 -12.45
C PRO A 128 -12.28 -5.83 -12.79
N SER A 129 -11.44 -6.72 -12.27
CA SER A 129 -9.96 -6.81 -12.31
C SER A 129 -9.27 -6.64 -13.68
N ALA A 130 -10.00 -6.30 -14.74
CA ALA A 130 -9.54 -6.18 -16.12
C ALA A 130 -8.99 -4.79 -16.51
N TYR A 131 -8.91 -3.83 -15.58
CA TYR A 131 -8.32 -2.51 -15.88
C TYR A 131 -6.79 -2.54 -15.68
N ASP A 132 -6.05 -2.51 -16.79
CA ASP A 132 -4.58 -2.60 -16.86
C ASP A 132 -3.87 -1.23 -16.71
N GLY A 133 -4.55 -0.26 -16.11
CA GLY A 133 -4.10 1.14 -16.08
C GLY A 133 -3.42 1.52 -14.78
N SER A 134 -2.28 2.22 -14.88
CA SER A 134 -1.72 3.01 -13.78
C SER A 134 -2.59 4.25 -13.52
N TYR A 135 -3.05 4.45 -12.30
CA TYR A 135 -3.75 5.67 -11.90
C TYR A 135 -2.73 6.76 -11.53
N ARG A 136 -2.86 7.92 -12.18
CA ARG A 136 -2.33 9.18 -11.67
C ARG A 136 -3.50 9.95 -11.08
N PHE A 137 -3.37 10.43 -9.85
CA PHE A 137 -4.46 11.16 -9.20
C PHE A 137 -4.76 12.48 -9.92
N GLY A 138 -5.75 12.44 -10.79
CA GLY A 138 -6.44 13.61 -11.37
C GLY A 138 -7.97 13.51 -11.29
N ILE A 139 -8.51 12.37 -10.85
CA ILE A 139 -9.95 12.14 -10.71
C ILE A 139 -10.18 11.50 -9.34
N MET A 140 -10.81 12.26 -8.46
CA MET A 140 -11.00 11.95 -7.04
C MET A 140 -11.72 10.61 -6.87
N ALA A 141 -11.12 9.67 -6.14
CA ALA A 141 -11.86 8.64 -5.44
C ALA A 141 -11.96 9.05 -3.96
N ARG A 142 -13.15 8.96 -3.38
CA ARG A 142 -13.41 9.04 -1.94
C ARG A 142 -14.45 7.98 -1.61
N GLN A 143 -14.39 7.43 -0.40
CA GLN A 143 -15.45 6.62 0.18
C GLN A 143 -15.84 7.23 1.53
N PHE A 144 -17.14 7.21 1.83
CA PHE A 144 -17.72 7.53 3.14
C PHE A 144 -18.37 6.26 3.72
N ASP A 145 -18.45 6.24 5.05
CA ASP A 145 -18.94 5.17 5.95
C ASP A 145 -20.27 4.50 5.53
#